data_AF-A0A831VRG4-F1
#
_entry.id   AF-A0A831VRG4-F1
#
_cell.length_a   1.000
_cell.length_b   1.000
_cell.length_c   1.000
_cell.angle_alpha   90.00
_cell.angle_beta   90.00
_cell.angle_gamma   90.00
#
_symmetry.space_group_name_H-M   'P 1'
#
loop_
_entity.id
_entity.type
_entity.pdbx_description
1 polymer ?
#
loop_
_entity_poly.entity_id
_entity_poly.type
_entity_poly.pdbx_seq_one_letter_code
_entity_poly.pdbx_strand_id
1 'polypeptide(L)'
;MGMLSSDFGDGPGVPDIIIANFDLPGMDGLSFLRAVGDSERITERTALYIFSDFRISGERKSYEGLAQIRGFFVRPPTREDIRKIFEDFNSFHSG
;
A
#
# COMPACT_ATOMS: atom_id res chain seq x y z
N MET A 1 -27.27 2.27 -20.47
CA MET A 1 -26.48 2.42 -19.22
C MET A 1 -25.69 1.15 -19.04
N GLY A 2 -24.37 1.09 -19.05
CA GLY A 2 -23.28 2.04 -19.20
C GLY A 2 -22.06 1.10 -19.15
N MET A 3 -21.56 0.72 -20.32
CA MET A 3 -20.43 -0.18 -20.49
C MET A 3 -19.23 0.46 -19.78
N LEU A 4 -18.70 -0.19 -18.75
CA LEU A 4 -17.50 0.28 -18.06
C LEU A 4 -16.40 0.39 -19.11
N SER A 5 -16.04 1.64 -19.40
CA SER A 5 -15.01 2.02 -20.35
C SER A 5 -13.74 1.25 -20.05
N SER A 6 -13.24 0.52 -21.04
CA SER A 6 -11.98 -0.21 -21.04
C SER A 6 -10.75 0.70 -21.09
N ASP A 7 -10.87 1.92 -20.54
CA ASP A 7 -9.85 2.97 -20.54
C ASP A 7 -8.98 2.91 -19.28
N PHE A 8 -8.95 1.77 -18.57
CA PHE A 8 -7.87 1.47 -17.63
C PHE A 8 -6.64 1.15 -18.47
N GLY A 9 -5.91 2.20 -18.84
CA GLY A 9 -4.65 2.12 -19.56
C GLY A 9 -3.58 1.52 -18.67
N ASP A 10 -3.67 0.23 -18.38
CA ASP A 10 -2.64 -0.47 -17.62
C ASP A 10 -2.11 -1.64 -18.42
N GLY A 11 -0.79 -1.68 -18.53
CA GLY A 11 -0.07 -2.91 -18.76
C GLY A 11 -0.44 -3.97 -17.70
N PRO A 12 0.16 -5.17 -17.77
CA PRO A 12 -0.38 -6.39 -17.20
C PRO A 12 -0.83 -6.27 -15.73
N GLY A 13 -2.14 -6.14 -15.47
CA GLY A 13 -2.87 -6.58 -14.27
C GLY A 13 -2.29 -6.27 -12.88
N VAL A 14 -1.44 -5.25 -12.74
CA VAL A 14 -0.81 -4.88 -11.46
C VAL A 14 -1.66 -3.82 -10.75
N PRO A 15 -1.81 -3.90 -9.41
CA PRO A 15 -2.61 -2.95 -8.67
C PRO A 15 -1.92 -1.59 -8.52
N ASP A 16 -2.70 -0.52 -8.63
CA ASP A 16 -2.23 0.84 -8.33
C ASP A 16 -2.05 1.10 -6.84
N ILE A 17 -3.00 0.61 -6.03
CA ILE A 17 -3.00 0.77 -4.58
C ILE A 17 -3.25 -0.58 -3.91
N ILE A 18 -2.41 -0.91 -2.95
CA ILE A 18 -2.63 -2.01 -2.01
C ILE A 18 -2.83 -1.42 -0.62
N ILE A 19 -3.92 -1.80 0.03
CA ILE A 19 -4.16 -1.52 1.45
C ILE A 19 -4.09 -2.84 2.19
N ALA A 20 -3.05 -3.03 2.99
CA ALA A 20 -2.78 -4.28 3.68
C ALA A 20 -2.98 -4.17 5.18
N ASN A 21 -3.49 -5.24 5.79
CA ASN A 21 -3.44 -5.42 7.22
C ASN A 21 -2.06 -5.97 7.61
N PHE A 22 -1.39 -5.35 8.59
CA PHE A 22 -0.12 -5.82 9.14
C PHE A 22 -0.28 -6.99 10.11
N ASP A 23 -1.39 -7.02 10.84
CA ASP A 23 -1.71 -8.06 11.82
C ASP A 23 -2.36 -9.24 11.09
N LEU A 24 -1.53 -10.04 10.43
CA LEU A 24 -1.95 -11.23 9.69
C LEU A 24 -1.86 -12.48 10.59
N PRO A 25 -2.97 -13.21 10.82
CA PRO A 25 -2.92 -14.46 11.58
C PRO A 25 -1.99 -15.46 10.89
N GLY A 26 -0.96 -15.93 11.62
CA GLY A 26 -0.02 -16.93 11.09
C GLY A 26 1.06 -16.39 10.16
N MET A 27 1.15 -15.06 9.98
CA MET A 27 2.23 -14.43 9.21
C MET A 27 2.76 -13.21 9.98
N ASP A 28 4.07 -13.20 10.18
CA ASP A 28 4.76 -12.05 10.74
C ASP A 28 4.73 -10.86 9.75
N GLY A 29 4.40 -9.67 10.24
CA GLY A 29 4.23 -8.48 9.40
C GLY A 29 5.51 -8.10 8.65
N LEU A 30 6.68 -8.30 9.24
CA LEU A 30 7.97 -8.11 8.54
C LEU A 30 8.17 -9.13 7.41
N SER A 31 7.75 -10.38 7.63
CA SER A 31 7.77 -11.42 6.59
C SER A 31 6.84 -11.10 5.42
N PHE A 32 5.66 -10.52 5.68
CA PHE A 32 4.78 -9.98 4.64
C PHE A 32 5.49 -8.90 3.82
N LEU A 33 6.13 -7.93 4.48
CA LEU A 33 6.79 -6.83 3.77
C LEU A 33 7.99 -7.26 2.94
N ARG A 34 8.75 -8.28 3.39
CA ARG A 34 9.78 -8.90 2.56
C ARG A 34 9.18 -9.57 1.33
N ALA A 35 8.11 -10.35 1.50
CA ALA A 35 7.43 -11.00 0.39
C ALA A 35 6.85 -9.99 -0.62
N VAL A 36 6.41 -8.82 -0.14
CA VAL A 36 5.99 -7.71 -1.00
C VAL A 36 7.17 -7.16 -1.80
N GLY A 37 8.30 -6.88 -1.15
CA GLY A 37 9.50 -6.35 -1.81
C GLY A 37 10.08 -7.29 -2.86
N ASP A 38 9.98 -8.60 -2.65
CA ASP A 38 10.47 -9.64 -3.56
C ASP A 38 9.47 -10.01 -4.67
N SER A 39 8.27 -9.42 -4.68
CA SER A 39 7.20 -9.77 -5.64
C SER A 39 7.31 -9.00 -6.95
N GLU A 40 7.48 -9.73 -8.06
CA GLU A 40 7.44 -9.15 -9.42
C GLU A 40 6.08 -8.53 -9.80
N ARG A 41 5.02 -8.83 -9.03
CA ARG A 41 3.68 -8.27 -9.24
C ARG A 41 3.44 -6.97 -8.49
N ILE A 42 4.33 -6.60 -7.58
CA ILE A 42 4.26 -5.34 -6.83
C ILE A 42 5.38 -4.46 -7.36
N THR A 43 4.99 -3.62 -8.31
CA THR A 43 5.95 -2.77 -9.02
C THR A 43 6.19 -1.47 -8.25
N GLU A 44 7.17 -0.70 -8.69
CA GLU A 44 7.40 0.67 -8.23
C GLU A 44 6.21 1.61 -8.44
N ARG A 45 5.25 1.26 -9.32
CA ARG A 45 4.01 2.01 -9.53
C ARG A 45 2.93 1.68 -8.49
N THR A 46 3.08 0.58 -7.77
CA THR A 46 2.12 0.13 -6.76
C THR A 46 2.36 0.84 -5.43
N ALA A 47 1.39 1.63 -4.98
CA ALA A 47 1.41 2.26 -3.67
C ALA A 47 0.88 1.32 -2.58
N LEU A 48 1.73 0.93 -1.63
CA LEU A 48 1.35 0.08 -0.50
C LEU A 48 1.16 0.91 0.77
N TYR A 49 -0.04 0.80 1.36
CA TYR A 49 -0.40 1.40 2.65
C TYR A 49 -0.76 0.31 3.66
N ILE A 50 -0.26 0.45 4.88
CA ILE A 50 -0.34 -0.59 5.91
C ILE A 50 -1.20 -0.13 7.07
N PHE A 51 -2.11 -0.98 7.51
CA PHE A 51 -2.96 -0.79 8.69
C PHE A 51 -2.59 -1.77 9.80
N SER A 52 -2.38 -1.28 11.01
CA SER A 52 -2.12 -2.09 12.22
C SER A 52 -2.97 -1.62 13.40
N ASP A 53 -3.21 -2.50 14.38
CA ASP A 53 -3.89 -2.16 15.64
C ASP A 53 -3.05 -1.29 16.59
N PHE A 54 -1.73 -1.26 16.40
CA PHE A 54 -0.81 -0.48 17.23
C PHE A 54 0.08 0.44 16.39
N ARG A 55 0.54 1.52 17.02
CA ARG A 55 1.58 2.37 16.41
C ARG A 55 2.87 1.56 16.32
N ILE A 56 3.32 1.29 15.10
CA ILE A 56 4.64 0.73 14.84
C ILE A 56 5.68 1.82 15.15
N SER A 57 6.11 1.88 16.41
CA SER A 57 7.00 2.93 16.93
C SER A 57 8.49 2.57 16.86
N GLY A 58 8.84 1.29 16.71
CA GLY A 58 10.22 0.81 16.79
C GLY A 58 10.86 0.36 15.46
N GLU A 59 10.06 0.03 14.45
CA GLU A 59 10.55 -0.73 13.29
C GLU A 59 10.56 0.04 11.96
N ARG A 60 10.27 1.34 11.97
CA ARG A 60 10.33 2.18 10.74
C ARG A 60 11.62 1.99 9.94
N LYS A 61 12.76 1.85 10.61
CA LYS A 61 14.08 1.66 9.98
C LYS A 61 14.21 0.38 9.15
N SER A 62 13.45 -0.68 9.48
CA SER A 62 13.52 -1.96 8.77
C SER A 62 12.76 -1.94 7.44
N TYR A 63 11.84 -0.99 7.28
CA TYR A 63 10.89 -0.91 6.15
C TYR A 63 11.15 0.28 5.23
N GLU A 64 11.92 1.28 5.68
CA GLU A 64 12.34 2.45 4.89
C GLU A 64 13.08 2.09 3.59
N GLY A 65 13.60 0.86 3.47
CA GLY A 65 14.22 0.35 2.23
C GLY A 65 13.25 -0.19 1.17
N LEU A 66 11.96 -0.33 1.50
CA LEU A 66 10.94 -0.84 0.57
C LEU A 66 10.22 0.36 -0.06
N ALA A 67 10.66 0.76 -1.26
CA ALA A 67 10.19 1.93 -1.98
C ALA A 67 8.65 1.95 -2.19
N GLN A 68 8.02 0.78 -2.18
CA GLN A 68 6.59 0.62 -2.39
C GLN A 68 5.76 0.98 -1.14
N ILE A 69 6.34 0.99 0.07
CA ILE A 69 5.62 1.32 1.30
C ILE A 69 5.51 2.84 1.45
N ARG A 70 4.29 3.35 1.33
CA ARG A 70 4.00 4.79 1.33
C ARG A 70 3.49 5.31 2.67
N GLY A 71 2.89 4.45 3.48
CA GLY A 71 2.32 4.90 4.76
C GLY A 71 1.90 3.79 5.70
N PHE A 72 1.86 4.15 6.99
CA PHE A 72 1.37 3.33 8.08
C PHE A 72 0.25 4.05 8.82
N PHE A 73 -0.84 3.34 9.03
CA PHE A 73 -2.05 3.85 9.68
C PHE A 73 -2.44 2.93 10.82
N VAL A 74 -2.99 3.53 11.87
CA VAL A 74 -3.49 2.78 13.02
C VAL A 74 -5.00 2.61 12.87
N ARG A 75 -5.50 1.42 13.18
CA ARG A 75 -6.94 1.16 13.20
C ARG A 75 -7.62 1.78 14.44
N PRO A 76 -8.89 2.17 14.33
CA PRO A 76 -9.69 2.21 13.10
C PRO A 76 -9.26 3.39 12.18
N PRO A 77 -9.29 3.22 10.85
CA PRO A 77 -9.06 4.33 9.92
C PRO A 77 -10.04 5.47 10.20
N THR A 78 -9.51 6.69 10.22
CA THR A 78 -10.34 7.89 10.14
C THR A 78 -10.57 8.28 8.69
N ARG A 79 -11.59 9.12 8.44
CA ARG A 79 -11.80 9.75 7.12
C ARG A 79 -10.54 10.47 6.62
N GLU A 80 -9.81 11.07 7.55
CA GLU A 80 -8.59 11.82 7.26
C GLU A 80 -7.44 10.90 6.81
N ASP A 81 -7.35 9.70 7.37
CA ASP A 81 -6.36 8.69 6.94
C ASP A 81 -6.61 8.25 5.50
N ILE A 82 -7.88 7.99 5.17
CA ILE A 82 -8.27 7.63 3.80
C ILE A 82 -7.99 8.79 2.83
N ARG A 83 -8.30 10.02 3.21
CA ARG A 83 -8.00 11.21 2.39
C ARG A 83 -6.51 11.30 2.08
N LYS A 84 -5.65 11.13 3.10
CA LYS A 84 -4.19 11.16 2.94
C LYS A 84 -3.68 10.09 1.99
N ILE A 85 -4.23 8.87 2.02
CA ILE A 85 -3.86 7.79 1.10
C ILE A 85 -4.05 8.23 -0.35
N PHE A 86 -5.23 8.76 -0.70
CA PHE A 86 -5.50 9.18 -2.07
C PHE A 86 -4.75 10.44 -2.49
N GLU A 87 -4.55 11.40 -1.58
CA GLU A 87 -3.73 12.60 -1.85
C GLU A 87 -2.27 12.24 -2.11
N ASP A 88 -1.71 11.32 -1.31
CA ASP A 88 -0.36 10.80 -1.51
C ASP A 88 -0.23 10.07 -2.84
N PHE A 89 -1.16 9.17 -3.15
CA PHE A 89 -1.18 8.41 -4.40
C PHE A 89 -1.26 9.32 -5.64
N ASN A 90 -2.17 10.30 -5.62
CA ASN A 90 -2.33 11.23 -6.74
C ASN A 90 -1.08 12.10 -6.92
N SER A 91 -0.44 12.53 -5.83
CA SER A 91 0.81 13.30 -5.88
C SER A 91 1.95 12.50 -6.50
N PHE A 92 1.98 11.18 -6.29
CA PHE A 92 2.98 10.29 -6.87
C PHE A 92 2.79 10.08 -8.38
N HIS A 93 1.55 10.08 -8.87
CA HIS A 93 1.23 9.83 -10.29
C HIS A 93 1.02 11.09 -11.14
N SER A 94 1.11 12.28 -10.54
CA SER A 94 0.98 13.56 -11.25
C SER A 94 2.32 14.12 -11.76
N GLY A 95 3.40 13.33 -11.69
CA GLY A 95 4.76 13.70 -12.09
C GLY A 95 5.17 13.17 -13.46
#